data_AF-A0A961RFS2-F1
#
_entry.id   AF-A0A961RFS2-F1
#
_cell.length_a   1.000
_cell.length_b   1.000
_cell.length_c   1.000
_cell.angle_alpha   90.00
_cell.angle_beta   90.00
_cell.angle_gamma   90.00
#
_symmetry.space_group_name_H-M   'P 1'
#
loop_
_entity.id
_entity.type
_entity.pdbx_description
1 polymer ?
#
loop_
_entity_poly.entity_id
_entity_poly.type
_entity_poly.pdbx_seq_one_letter_code
_entity_poly.pdbx_strand_id
1 'polypeptide(L)' 'MSPARSLFLAALLSSTAFTAHAEVRAVASIKPVHSLVAAVMEGVGEPGLI' A
#
# COMPACT_ATOMS: atom_id res chain seq x y z
N MET A 1 -9.87 18.43 -31.45
CA MET A 1 -8.92 17.50 -30.80
C MET A 1 -9.50 16.10 -30.98
N SER A 2 -8.78 15.19 -31.64
CA SER A 2 -9.34 13.87 -31.98
C SER A 2 -9.70 13.07 -30.72
N PRO A 3 -10.88 12.43 -30.65
CA PRO A 3 -11.36 11.73 -29.44
C PRO A 3 -10.41 10.60 -29.01
N ALA A 4 -9.72 9.98 -29.98
CA ALA A 4 -8.69 8.96 -29.74
C ALA A 4 -7.54 9.45 -28.83
N ARG A 5 -7.13 10.73 -28.97
CA ARG A 5 -6.06 11.31 -28.14
C ARG A 5 -6.50 11.49 -26.69
N SER A 6 -7.77 11.85 -26.49
CA SER A 6 -8.36 12.03 -25.16
C SER A 6 -8.52 10.69 -24.43
N LEU A 7 -8.96 9.63 -25.13
CA LEU A 7 -9.01 8.28 -24.56
C LEU A 7 -7.63 7.76 -24.17
N PHE A 8 -6.62 7.98 -25.01
CA PHE A 8 -5.26 7.54 -24.73
C PHE A 8 -4.68 8.20 -23.46
N LEU A 9 -4.90 9.50 -23.29
CA LEU A 9 -4.49 10.23 -22.08
C LEU A 9 -5.23 9.75 -20.82
N ALA A 10 -6.54 9.51 -20.92
CA ALA A 10 -7.33 8.99 -19.80
C ALA A 10 -6.86 7.60 -19.36
N ALA A 11 -6.56 6.71 -20.32
CA ALA A 11 -6.02 5.39 -20.03
C ALA A 11 -4.65 5.45 -19.33
N LEU A 12 -3.78 6.38 -19.75
CA LEU A 12 -2.49 6.60 -19.11
C LEU A 12 -2.66 7.06 -17.65
N LEU A 13 -3.56 8.00 -17.39
CA LEU A 13 -3.85 8.51 -16.04
C LEU A 13 -4.48 7.45 -15.13
N SER A 14 -5.35 6.59 -15.65
CA SER A 14 -5.94 5.50 -14.85
C SER A 14 -4.91 4.43 -14.46
N SER A 15 -3.87 4.21 -15.28
CA SER A 15 -2.83 3.22 -14.99
C SER A 15 -1.94 3.59 -13.80
N THR A 16 -1.72 4.88 -13.53
CA THR A 16 -0.88 5.34 -12.41
C THR A 16 -1.62 5.30 -11.06
N ALA A 17 -2.96 5.24 -11.07
CA ALA A 17 -3.76 5.17 -9.85
C ALA A 17 -3.59 3.83 -9.10
N PHE A 18 -3.08 2.78 -9.76
CA PHE A 18 -2.97 1.43 -9.19
C PHE A 18 -1.60 1.12 -8.56
N THR A 19 -0.58 1.97 -8.77
CA THR A 19 0.83 1.60 -8.57
C THR A 19 1.43 2.00 -7.22
N ALA A 20 0.65 2.45 -6.24
CA ALA A 20 1.17 3.00 -4.98
C ALA A 20 0.88 2.17 -3.72
N HIS A 21 0.65 0.86 -3.85
CA HIS A 21 0.58 -0.04 -2.69
C HIS A 21 2.00 -0.47 -2.28
N ALA A 22 2.63 0.29 -1.39
CA ALA A 22 3.85 -0.14 -0.72
C ALA A 22 3.48 -1.06 0.46
N GLU A 23 3.94 -2.31 0.42
CA GLU A 23 3.74 -3.26 1.51
C GLU A 23 4.52 -2.79 2.75
N VAL A 24 3.80 -2.54 3.85
CA VAL A 24 4.41 -2.18 5.12
C VAL A 24 4.89 -3.46 5.82
N ARG A 25 6.21 -3.68 5.82
CA ARG A 25 6.82 -4.88 6.41
C ARG A 25 7.55 -4.54 7.71
N ALA A 26 6.92 -4.85 8.83
CA ALA A 26 7.50 -4.75 10.17
C ALA A 26 7.64 -6.13 10.81
N VAL A 27 8.68 -6.32 11.64
CA VAL A 27 8.89 -7.54 12.43
C VAL A 27 9.18 -7.19 13.88
N ALA A 28 8.65 -7.97 14.81
CA ALA A 28 8.85 -7.78 16.24
C ALA A 28 9.09 -9.14 16.91
N SER A 29 10.09 -9.21 17.79
CA SER A 29 10.49 -10.46 18.44
C SER A 29 9.82 -10.69 19.78
N ILE A 30 9.59 -9.63 20.56
CA ILE A 30 9.05 -9.73 21.92
C ILE A 30 7.60 -9.24 22.00
N LYS A 31 6.79 -9.88 22.86
CA LYS A 31 5.36 -9.59 23.00
C LYS A 31 5.03 -8.11 23.23
N PRO A 32 5.69 -7.37 24.15
CA PRO A 32 5.34 -5.97 24.37
C PRO A 32 5.51 -5.11 23.12
N VAL A 33 6.56 -5.36 22.33
CA VAL A 33 6.85 -4.59 21.11
C VAL A 33 5.92 -5.02 19.98
N HIS A 34 5.63 -6.32 19.85
CA HIS A 34 4.67 -6.83 18.87
C HIS A 34 3.29 -6.20 19.08
N SER A 35 2.76 -6.19 20.31
CA SER A 35 1.46 -5.58 20.62
C SER A 35 1.39 -4.08 20.34
N LEU A 36 2.48 -3.35 20.61
CA LEU A 36 2.55 -1.91 20.31
C LEU A 36 2.56 -1.66 18.80
N VAL A 37 3.32 -2.44 18.04
CA VAL A 37 3.42 -2.31 16.58
C VAL A 37 2.11 -2.74 15.91
N ALA A 38 1.46 -3.80 16.39
CA ALA A 38 0.15 -4.24 15.93
C ALA A 38 -0.91 -3.13 16.09
N ALA A 39 -0.93 -2.44 17.24
CA ALA A 39 -1.83 -1.32 17.47
C ALA A 39 -1.58 -0.13 16.51
N VAL A 40 -0.33 0.10 16.09
CA VAL A 40 0.00 1.14 15.10
C VAL A 40 -0.34 0.70 13.67
N MET A 41 -0.27 -0.61 13.39
CA MET A 41 -0.53 -1.20 12.07
C MET A 41 -2.01 -1.57 11.84
N GLU A 42 -2.91 -1.16 12.72
CA GLU A 42 -4.35 -1.44 12.59
C GLU A 42 -4.88 -1.01 11.21
N GLY A 43 -5.52 -1.96 10.50
CA GLY A 43 -6.04 -1.74 9.14
C GLY A 43 -5.02 -1.90 8.01
N VAL A 44 -3.74 -2.11 8.32
CA VAL A 44 -2.65 -2.35 7.34
C VAL A 44 -2.15 -3.79 7.39
N GLY A 45 -2.18 -4.45 8.56
CA GLY A 45 -1.76 -5.83 8.76
C GLY A 45 -1.20 -6.06 10.17
N GLU A 46 -0.51 -7.18 10.37
CA GLU A 46 0.15 -7.53 11.64
C GLU A 46 1.68 -7.62 11.44
N PRO A 47 2.50 -7.21 12.44
CA PRO A 47 3.95 -7.39 12.37
C PRO A 47 4.34 -8.87 12.41
N GLY A 48 5.30 -9.25 11.58
CA GLY A 48 5.85 -10.61 11.57
C GLY A 48 6.60 -10.96 12.85
N LEU A 49 6.71 -12.25 13.15
CA LEU A 49 7.49 -12.78 14.27
C LEU A 49 8.88 -13.19 13.80
N ILE A 50 9.88 -12.90 14.64
CA ILE A 50 11.28 -13.34 14.50
C ILE A 50 11.77 -13.99 15.79
#